data_AF-A0A645HI14-F1
#
_entry.id   AF-A0A645HI14-F1
#
_cell.length_a   1.000
_cell.length_b   1.000
_cell.length_c   1.000
_cell.angle_alpha   90.00
_cell.angle_beta   90.00
_cell.angle_gamma   90.00
#
_symmetry.space_group_name_H-M   'P 1'
#
loop_
_entity.id
_entity.type
_entity.pdbx_description
1 polymer ?
#
loop_
_entity_poly.entity_id
_entity_poly.type
_entity_poly.pdbx_seq_one_letter_code
_entity_poly.pdbx_strand_id
1 'polypeptide(L)'
;MAAFAAGVLDVPFAPSKYSLNKILPARDNNGAVRLFDTGNLPFTPELVDFHKAKIEERAKSEGRNPSFQMVIDDIYAISKGRLVGRPK
;
A
#
# COMPACT_ATOMS: atom_id res chain seq x y z
N MET A 1 21.86 10.42 -2.19
CA MET A 1 20.62 11.16 -2.53
C MET A 1 19.98 10.73 -3.85
N ALA A 2 20.73 10.26 -4.86
CA ALA A 2 20.18 9.87 -6.16
C ALA A 2 19.00 8.87 -6.09
N ALA A 3 19.05 7.88 -5.20
CA ALA A 3 17.97 6.88 -5.07
C ALA A 3 16.62 7.48 -4.62
N PHE A 4 16.63 8.43 -3.67
CA PHE A 4 15.43 9.13 -3.22
C PHE A 4 14.88 10.06 -4.31
N ALA A 5 15.75 10.80 -4.99
CA ALA A 5 15.36 11.69 -6.08
C ALA A 5 14.75 10.92 -7.28
N ALA A 6 15.28 9.74 -7.59
CA ALA A 6 14.74 8.86 -8.63
C ALA A 6 13.50 8.07 -8.19
N GLY A 7 13.22 7.97 -6.88
CA GLY A 7 12.13 7.15 -6.32
C GLY A 7 12.42 5.66 -6.28
N VAL A 8 13.67 5.26 -6.50
CA VAL A 8 14.14 3.87 -6.37
C VAL A 8 14.11 3.43 -4.91
N LEU A 9 14.22 4.39 -3.99
CA LEU A 9 13.94 4.24 -2.57
C LEU A 9 12.93 5.33 -2.19
N ASP A 10 11.80 4.91 -1.62
CA ASP A 10 10.74 5.82 -1.18
C ASP A 10 10.22 5.37 0.19
N VAL A 11 9.72 6.33 0.97
CA VAL A 11 9.16 6.09 2.29
C VAL A 11 7.76 6.70 2.30
N PRO A 12 6.70 5.93 2.56
CA PRO A 12 5.34 6.44 2.46
C PRO A 12 5.07 7.44 3.59
N PHE A 13 4.39 8.54 3.25
CA PHE A 13 4.00 9.61 4.18
C PHE A 13 5.18 10.31 4.86
N ALA A 14 6.36 10.26 4.25
CA ALA A 14 7.53 10.92 4.78
C ALA A 14 7.37 12.44 4.70
N PRO A 15 7.61 13.19 5.80
CA PRO A 15 7.54 14.65 5.80
C PRO A 15 8.70 15.31 5.03
N SER A 16 9.67 14.52 4.58
CA SER A 16 10.84 14.99 3.85
C SER A 16 10.48 15.36 2.41
N LYS A 17 10.81 16.59 2.00
CA LYS A 17 10.68 17.06 0.61
C LYS A 17 11.52 16.28 -0.41
N TYR A 18 12.47 15.46 0.05
CA TYR A 18 13.31 14.63 -0.80
C TYR A 18 12.69 13.25 -1.10
N SER A 19 11.59 12.89 -0.42
CA SER A 19 10.84 11.66 -0.71
C SER A 19 9.78 11.96 -1.75
N LEU A 20 9.68 11.12 -2.79
CA LEU A 20 8.69 11.32 -3.84
C LEU A 20 7.26 10.98 -3.36
N ASN A 21 7.13 10.15 -2.32
CA ASN A 21 5.84 9.75 -1.75
C ASN A 21 4.87 9.18 -2.79
N LYS A 22 5.40 8.41 -3.75
CA LYS A 22 4.62 7.74 -4.80
C LYS A 22 4.17 6.35 -4.39
N ILE A 23 4.84 5.75 -3.40
CA ILE A 23 4.45 4.42 -2.90
C ILE A 23 3.27 4.54 -1.94
N LEU A 24 2.28 3.66 -2.11
CA LEU A 24 1.11 3.59 -1.25
C LEU A 24 1.00 2.19 -0.63
N PRO A 25 1.11 2.06 0.70
CA PRO A 25 0.95 0.78 1.37
C PRO A 25 -0.52 0.51 1.72
N ALA A 26 -0.96 -0.72 1.55
CA ALA A 26 -2.26 -1.21 2.05
C ALA A 26 -2.09 -2.63 2.61
N ARG A 27 -2.95 -3.07 3.51
CA ARG A 27 -2.94 -4.46 4.01
C ARG A 27 -3.65 -5.39 3.05
N ASP A 28 -3.14 -6.61 2.91
CA ASP A 28 -3.84 -7.70 2.25
C ASP A 28 -4.91 -8.32 3.16
N ASN A 29 -5.58 -9.36 2.65
CA ASN A 29 -6.69 -10.01 3.36
C ASN A 29 -6.26 -10.64 4.70
N ASN A 30 -4.98 -10.98 4.83
CA ASN A 30 -4.37 -11.59 6.02
C ASN A 30 -3.72 -10.55 6.94
N GLY A 31 -3.77 -9.27 6.56
CA GLY A 31 -3.23 -8.17 7.34
C GLY A 31 -1.75 -7.84 7.09
N ALA A 32 -1.09 -8.53 6.15
CA ALA A 32 0.28 -8.20 5.78
C ALA A 32 0.31 -6.92 4.94
N VAL A 33 1.31 -6.06 5.17
CA VAL A 33 1.48 -4.83 4.38
C VAL A 33 1.96 -5.18 2.97
N ARG A 34 1.27 -4.64 1.97
CA ARG A 34 1.58 -4.74 0.54
C ARG A 34 1.66 -3.35 -0.07
N LEU A 35 2.22 -3.28 -1.27
CA LEU A 35 2.25 -2.06 -2.06
C LEU A 35 1.01 -2.01 -2.94
N PHE A 36 0.08 -1.13 -2.60
CA PHE A 36 -1.06 -0.78 -3.43
C PHE A 36 -0.60 -0.02 -4.68
N ASP A 37 0.33 0.91 -4.49
CA ASP A 37 1.08 1.55 -5.57
C ASP A 37 2.58 1.39 -5.29
N THR A 38 3.31 0.87 -6.29
CA THR A 38 4.75 0.63 -6.20
C THR A 38 5.58 1.84 -6.61
N GLY A 39 4.97 2.88 -7.18
CA GLY A 39 5.66 4.06 -7.67
C GLY A 39 6.84 3.71 -8.59
N ASN A 40 8.02 4.25 -8.27
CA ASN A 40 9.25 4.04 -9.03
C ASN A 40 10.16 2.94 -8.44
N LEU A 41 9.65 2.10 -7.53
CA LEU A 41 10.46 1.02 -6.98
C LEU A 41 10.89 0.07 -8.10
N PRO A 42 12.15 -0.40 -8.13
CA PRO A 42 12.71 -1.20 -9.21
C PRO A 42 12.29 -2.67 -9.09
N PHE A 43 10.98 -2.92 -9.01
CA PHE A 43 10.41 -4.25 -8.88
C PHE A 43 10.24 -4.88 -10.25
N THR A 44 10.43 -6.20 -10.29
CA THR A 44 10.07 -6.97 -11.47
C THR A 44 8.55 -7.02 -11.62
N PRO A 45 8.01 -7.23 -12.84
CA PRO A 45 6.57 -7.34 -13.06
C PRO A 45 5.92 -8.39 -12.16
N GLU A 46 6.59 -9.52 -11.93
CA GLU A 46 6.07 -10.62 -11.11
C GLU A 46 5.87 -10.20 -9.64
N LEU A 47 6.75 -9.34 -9.11
CA LEU A 47 6.59 -8.80 -7.75
C LEU A 47 5.45 -7.80 -7.67
N VAL A 48 5.30 -6.93 -8.67
CA VAL A 48 4.17 -5.98 -8.75
C VAL A 48 2.85 -6.75 -8.80
N ASP A 49 2.78 -7.79 -9.63
CA ASP A 49 1.59 -8.62 -9.79
C ASP A 49 1.26 -9.42 -8.53
N PHE A 50 2.28 -9.91 -7.80
CA PHE A 50 2.07 -10.53 -6.48
C PHE A 50 1.39 -9.57 -5.50
N HIS A 51 1.84 -8.32 -5.41
CA HIS A 51 1.22 -7.33 -4.53
C HIS A 51 -0.22 -7.02 -4.93
N LYS A 52 -0.46 -6.82 -6.23
CA LYS A 52 -1.81 -6.59 -6.78
C LYS A 52 -2.76 -7.75 -6.48
N ALA A 53 -2.34 -8.98 -6.75
CA ALA A 53 -3.13 -10.18 -6.49
C ALA A 53 -3.56 -10.29 -5.02
N LYS A 54 -2.66 -9.98 -4.07
CA LYS A 54 -2.96 -10.00 -2.64
C LYS A 54 -3.96 -8.92 -2.19
N ILE A 55 -3.94 -7.77 -2.84
CA ILE A 55 -4.91 -6.71 -2.59
C ILE A 55 -6.26 -7.07 -3.23
N GLU A 56 -6.26 -7.68 -4.41
CA GLU A 56 -7.47 -8.18 -5.05
C GLU A 56 -8.17 -9.28 -4.25
N GLU A 57 -7.42 -10.19 -3.63
CA GLU A 57 -7.96 -11.18 -2.69
C GLU A 57 -8.76 -10.51 -1.56
N ARG A 58 -8.21 -9.43 -0.97
CA ARG A 58 -8.92 -8.63 0.03
C ARG A 58 -10.16 -7.96 -0.54
N ALA A 59 -10.02 -7.29 -1.68
CA ALA A 59 -11.09 -6.57 -2.37
C ALA A 59 -12.30 -7.48 -2.64
N LYS A 60 -12.05 -8.68 -3.17
CA LYS A 60 -13.06 -9.73 -3.38
C LYS A 60 -13.73 -10.14 -2.06
N SER A 61 -12.94 -10.35 -0.99
CA SER A 61 -13.49 -10.71 0.33
C SER A 61 -14.36 -9.62 0.97
N GLU A 62 -14.07 -8.35 0.67
CA GLU A 62 -14.76 -7.19 1.22
C GLU A 62 -15.91 -6.70 0.31
N GLY A 63 -16.11 -7.33 -0.86
CA GLY A 63 -17.16 -6.95 -1.81
C GLY A 63 -16.98 -5.54 -2.39
N ARG A 64 -15.74 -5.04 -2.46
CA ARG A 64 -15.42 -3.70 -3.00
C ARG A 64 -14.22 -3.75 -3.92
N ASN A 65 -14.05 -2.73 -4.75
CA ASN A 65 -12.85 -2.60 -5.59
C ASN A 65 -11.62 -2.18 -4.77
N PRO A 66 -10.40 -2.62 -5.17
CA PRO A 66 -9.16 -2.04 -4.65
C PRO A 66 -9.18 -0.53 -4.83
N SER A 67 -8.94 0.22 -3.76
CA SER A 67 -9.00 1.69 -3.82
C SER A 67 -8.13 2.31 -2.74
N PHE A 68 -7.79 3.59 -2.93
CA PHE A 68 -7.08 4.40 -1.94
C PHE A 68 -7.80 4.43 -0.58
N GLN A 69 -9.12 4.24 -0.55
CA GLN A 69 -9.89 4.13 0.68
C GLN A 69 -9.39 3.00 1.60
N MET A 70 -8.88 1.89 1.04
CA MET A 70 -8.28 0.81 1.84
C MET A 70 -7.08 1.28 2.66
N VAL A 71 -6.25 2.16 2.09
CA VAL A 71 -5.08 2.76 2.76
C VAL A 71 -5.55 3.61 3.94
N ILE A 72 -6.55 4.46 3.73
CA ILE A 72 -7.14 5.32 4.76
C ILE A 72 -7.73 4.46 5.89
N ASP A 73 -8.49 3.43 5.52
CA ASP A 73 -9.14 2.54 6.49
C ASP A 73 -8.10 1.82 7.36
N ASP A 74 -6.97 1.39 6.79
CA ASP A 74 -5.90 0.71 7.53
C ASP A 74 -5.16 1.64 8.51
N ILE A 75 -4.99 2.93 8.16
CA ILE A 75 -4.42 3.94 9.09
C ILE A 75 -5.31 4.08 10.31
N TYR A 76 -6.64 4.14 10.12
CA TYR A 76 -7.59 4.28 11.22
C TYR A 76 -7.97 2.96 11.90
N ALA A 77 -7.63 1.80 11.32
CA ALA A 77 -7.96 0.50 11.92
C ALA A 77 -7.29 0.33 13.28
N ILE A 78 -6.03 0.78 13.41
CA ILE A 78 -5.23 0.65 14.62
C ILE A 78 -5.86 1.44 15.77
N SER A 79 -6.32 2.67 15.53
CA SER A 79 -7.01 3.47 16.56
C SER A 79 -8.37 2.91 16.95
N LYS A 80 -8.94 1.99 16.14
CA LYS A 80 -10.19 1.27 16.41
C LYS A 80 -9.95 -0.15 16.95
N GLY A 81 -8.72 -0.49 17.33
CA GLY A 81 -8.36 -1.79 17.91
C GLY A 81 -8.38 -2.96 16.91
N ARG A 82 -8.20 -2.70 15.61
CA ARG A 82 -8.21 -3.71 14.54
C ARG A 82 -6.94 -3.63 13.71
N LEU A 83 -6.51 -4.77 13.16
CA LEU A 83 -5.35 -4.80 12.29
C LEU A 83 -5.66 -4.33 10.86
N VAL A 84 -6.81 -4.74 10.31
CA VAL A 84 -7.24 -4.45 8.93
C VAL A 84 -8.49 -3.58 8.93
N GLY A 85 -8.48 -2.52 8.13
CA GLY A 85 -9.58 -1.58 7.97
C GLY A 85 -10.69 -2.15 7.08
N ARG A 86 -11.45 -3.12 7.59
CA ARG A 86 -12.60 -3.69 6.87
C ARG A 86 -13.79 -2.72 6.89
N PRO A 87 -14.56 -2.62 5.79
CA PRO A 87 -15.80 -1.86 5.76
C PRO A 87 -16.82 -2.39 6.78
N LYS A 88 -17.74 -1.53 7.22
CA LYS A 88 -18.83 -1.88 8.13
C LYS A 88 -19.98 -2.53 7.38
#